data_AF-D7SUG9-F1
#
_entry.id   AF-D7SUG9-F1
#
_cell.length_a   1.000
_cell.length_b   1.000
_cell.length_c   1.000
_cell.angle_alpha   90.00
_cell.angle_beta   90.00
_cell.angle_gamma   90.00
#
_symmetry.space_group_name_H-M   'P 1'
#
loop_
_entity.id
_entity.type
_entity.pdbx_description
1 polymer ?
#
loop_
_entity_poly.entity_id
_entity_poly.type
_entity_poly.pdbx_seq_one_letter_code
_entity_poly.pdbx_strand_id
1 'polypeptide(L)' 'MTKIYKVPLVGADGTRVQALAVCHEDTSIWDPNALAFQVLKVKPGTWPICHFLPNGHFVWVPN' A
#
# COMPACT_ATOMS: atom_id res chain seq x y z
N MET A 1 -1.16 -3.57 11.77
CA MET A 1 0.29 -3.70 11.56
C MET A 1 0.62 -3.33 10.12
N THR A 2 1.76 -2.69 9.84
CA THR A 2 2.16 -2.29 8.48
C THR A 2 3.26 -3.22 7.97
N LYS A 3 3.11 -3.74 6.74
CA LYS A 3 4.11 -4.55 6.04
C LYS A 3 4.58 -3.87 4.77
N ILE A 4 5.83 -4.10 4.41
CA ILE A 4 6.46 -3.53 3.23
C ILE A 4 6.95 -4.67 2.34
N TYR A 5 6.66 -4.53 1.05
CA TYR A 5 7.06 -5.49 0.02
C TYR A 5 7.88 -4.80 -1.05
N LYS A 6 8.97 -5.45 -1.49
CA LYS A 6 9.63 -5.14 -2.75
C LYS A 6 8.90 -5.89 -3.86
N VAL A 7 8.35 -5.17 -4.82
CA VAL A 7 7.51 -5.72 -5.88
C VAL A 7 8.13 -5.38 -7.24
N PRO A 8 8.47 -6.38 -8.07
CA PRO A 8 8.92 -6.11 -9.44
C PRO A 8 7.74 -5.62 -10.29
N LEU A 9 7.89 -4.48 -10.94
CA LEU A 9 6.91 -3.92 -11.87
C LEU A 9 7.52 -3.80 -13.27
N VAL A 10 6.66 -3.93 -14.29
CA VAL A 10 7.02 -3.78 -15.70
C VAL A 10 6.10 -2.72 -16.32
N GLY A 11 6.70 -1.70 -16.92
CA GLY A 11 5.99 -0.66 -17.67
C GLY A 11 5.48 -1.18 -19.01
N ALA A 12 4.53 -0.45 -19.61
CA ALA A 12 4.02 -0.78 -20.94
C ALA A 12 5.11 -0.72 -22.04
N ASP A 13 6.17 0.04 -21.80
CA ASP A 13 7.38 0.14 -22.62
C ASP A 13 8.40 -0.99 -22.38
N GLY A 14 8.12 -1.90 -21.45
CA GLY A 14 9.02 -2.99 -21.05
C GLY A 14 10.04 -2.60 -19.97
N THR A 15 10.06 -1.35 -19.50
CA THR A 15 10.96 -0.89 -18.43
C THR A 15 10.66 -1.66 -17.14
N ARG A 16 11.70 -2.17 -16.46
CA ARG A 16 11.57 -2.94 -15.22
C ARG A 16 12.07 -2.14 -14.03
N VAL A 17 11.27 -2.09 -12.97
CA VAL A 17 11.63 -1.41 -11.71
C VAL A 17 11.32 -2.28 -10.50
N GLN A 18 12.03 -2.05 -9.40
CA GLN A 18 11.68 -2.58 -8.08
C GLN A 18 10.92 -1.49 -7.33
N ALA A 19 9.62 -1.66 -7.16
CA ALA A 19 8.78 -0.73 -6.43
C ALA A 19 8.58 -1.20 -4.98
N LEU A 20 8.24 -0.26 -4.10
CA LEU A 20 7.82 -0.56 -2.74
C LEU A 20 6.30 -0.49 -2.64
N ALA A 21 5.70 -1.53 -2.09
CA ALA A 21 4.30 -1.54 -1.69
C ALA A 21 4.20 -1.58 -0.17
N VAL A 22 3.32 -0.74 0.38
CA VAL A 22 3.00 -0.72 1.81
C VAL A 22 1.60 -1.29 1.98
N CYS A 23 1.45 -2.27 2.86
CA CYS A 23 0.18 -2.85 3.24
C CYS A 23 -0.11 -2.57 4.72
N HIS A 24 -1.25 -1.95 4.99
CA HIS A 24 -1.77 -1.73 6.33
C HIS A 24 -2.73 -2.88 6.64
N GLU A 25 -2.26 -3.86 7.39
CA GLU A 25 -2.99 -5.12 7.67
C GLU A 25 -4.13 -4.94 8.68
N ASP A 26 -3.97 -3.99 9.60
CA ASP A 26 -5.01 -3.64 10.56
C ASP A 26 -5.42 -2.19 10.32
N THR A 27 -6.62 -2.04 9.78
CA THR A 27 -7.25 -0.76 9.49
C THR A 27 -8.45 -0.50 10.39
N SER A 28 -8.65 -1.29 11.45
CA SER A 28 -9.83 -1.22 12.32
C SER A 28 -10.04 0.15 12.97
N ILE A 29 -8.94 0.87 13.24
CA ILE A 29 -8.95 2.20 13.87
C ILE A 29 -8.93 3.36 12.88
N TRP A 30 -8.91 3.09 11.58
CA TRP A 30 -8.90 4.14 10.56
C TRP A 30 -10.28 4.81 10.47
N ASP A 31 -10.30 6.08 10.06
CA ASP A 31 -11.55 6.80 9.76
C ASP A 31 -12.36 6.01 8.71
N PRO A 32 -13.59 5.57 9.02
CA PRO A 32 -14.45 4.87 8.07
C PRO A 32 -14.72 5.66 6.78
N ASN A 33 -14.56 6.99 6.80
CA ASN A 33 -14.75 7.86 5.65
C ASN A 33 -13.50 8.04 4.79
N ALA A 34 -12.36 7.45 5.17
CA ALA A 34 -11.14 7.53 4.38
C ALA A 34 -11.35 7.05 2.94
N LEU A 35 -10.76 7.76 1.97
CA LEU A 35 -10.96 7.53 0.53
C LEU A 35 -10.70 6.07 0.11
N ALA A 36 -9.75 5.39 0.75
CA ALA A 36 -9.42 3.99 0.46
C ALA A 36 -10.63 3.05 0.58
N PHE A 37 -11.47 3.25 1.61
CA PHE A 37 -12.66 2.43 1.84
C PHE A 37 -13.75 2.68 0.80
N GLN A 38 -13.86 3.91 0.31
CA GLN A 38 -14.81 4.27 -0.73
C GLN A 38 -14.41 3.68 -2.10
N VAL A 39 -13.12 3.78 -2.45
CA VAL A 39 -12.59 3.26 -3.72
C VAL A 39 -12.62 1.74 -3.77
N LEU A 40 -12.19 1.08 -2.68
CA LEU A 40 -12.08 -0.38 -2.63
C LEU A 40 -13.38 -1.07 -2.20
N LYS A 41 -14.38 -0.30 -1.74
CA LYS A 41 -15.68 -0.80 -1.28
C LYS A 41 -15.57 -1.84 -0.15
N VAL A 42 -14.66 -1.59 0.79
CA VAL A 42 -14.42 -2.41 1.99
C VAL A 42 -14.57 -1.57 3.25
N LYS A 43 -14.73 -2.21 4.41
CA LYS A 43 -14.86 -1.53 5.71
C LYS A 43 -13.55 -1.59 6.50
N PRO A 44 -13.29 -0.65 7.42
CA PRO A 44 -12.21 -0.73 8.40
C PRO A 44 -12.12 -2.12 9.06
N GLY A 45 -10.91 -2.66 9.17
CA GLY A 45 -10.64 -3.92 9.87
C GLY A 45 -11.09 -5.20 9.15
N THR A 46 -11.67 -5.11 7.96
CA THR A 46 -12.10 -6.31 7.19
C THR A 46 -11.03 -6.84 6.24
N TRP A 47 -10.27 -5.93 5.62
CA TRP A 47 -9.24 -6.27 4.63
C TRP A 47 -8.00 -5.37 4.82
N PRO A 48 -6.81 -5.88 4.48
CA PRO A 48 -5.61 -5.06 4.36
C PRO A 48 -5.78 -4.02 3.26
N ILE A 49 -5.24 -2.82 3.47
CA ILE A 49 -5.16 -1.79 2.44
C ILE A 49 -3.71 -1.65 1.99
N CYS A 50 -3.45 -1.96 0.72
CA CYS A 50 -2.12 -1.89 0.12
C CYS A 50 -2.04 -0.78 -0.92
N HIS A 51 -0.90 -0.09 -1.00
CA HIS A 51 -0.62 0.89 -2.03
C HIS A 51 0.87 0.95 -2.37
N PHE A 52 1.18 1.34 -3.61
CA PHE A 52 2.55 1.66 -3.99
C PHE A 52 2.95 3.04 -3.45
N LEU A 53 4.24 3.21 -3.17
CA LEU A 53 4.80 4.51 -2.83
C LEU A 53 5.04 5.33 -4.11
N PRO A 54 4.66 6.62 -4.16
CA PRO A 54 5.03 7.49 -5.26
C PRO A 54 6.55 7.66 -5.35
N ASN A 55 7.02 8.06 -6.52
CA ASN A 55 8.44 8.36 -6.72
C ASN A 55 8.93 9.43 -5.73
N GLY A 56 10.11 9.23 -5.14
CA GLY A 56 10.70 10.14 -4.16
C GLY A 56 10.24 9.95 -2.70
N HIS A 57 9.27 9.07 -2.43
CA HIS A 57 8.87 8.73 -1.06
C HIS A 57 9.78 7.63 -0.49
N PHE A 58 10.05 7.69 0.81
CA PHE A 58 10.86 6.72 1.54
C PHE A 58 10.11 6.16 2.76
N VAL A 59 10.47 4.95 3.18
CA VAL A 59 9.99 4.34 4.42
C VAL A 59 11.17 3.80 5.21
N TRP A 60 11.18 4.08 6.51
CA TRP A 60 12.17 3.56 7.44
C TRP A 60 11.63 2.26 8.06
N VAL A 61 12.45 1.21 8.04
CA VAL A 61 12.12 -0.07 8.69
C VAL A 61 13.03 -0.30 9.89
N PRO A 62 12.50 -0.86 10.99
CA PRO A 62 13.36 -1.34 12.07
C PRO A 62 14.29 -2.45 11.56
N ASN A 63 15.50 -2.51 12.13
CA ASN A 63 16.47 -3.57 11.88
C ASN A 63 16.05 -4.90 12.53
#